data_AF-A0A9Q0H9V7-F1
#
_entry.id   AF-A0A9Q0H9V7-F1
#
_cell.length_a   1.000
_cell.length_b   1.000
_cell.length_c   1.000
_cell.angle_alpha   90.00
_cell.angle_beta   90.00
_cell.angle_gamma   90.00
#
_symmetry.space_group_name_H-M   'P 1'
#
loop_
_entity.id
_entity.type
_entity.pdbx_description
1 polymer ?
#
loop_
_entity_poly.entity_id
_entity_poly.type
_entity_poly.pdbx_seq_one_letter_code
_entity_poly.pdbx_strand_id
1 'polypeptide(L)'
;MAEAKPGMRKPVFTKVDQLRPGTSGHTLTVKVVSSKMVLQKVRPDGPQARQMRISECLVGDETGMIVFTARNDQVDLMQANTTVILRNAKIDMFKGSMRLAVDKWGRVEVTEPASFTVKEDNNLSLVEYELVNVVEE
;
A
#
# COMPACT_ATOMS: atom_id res chain seq x y z
N MET A 1 -33.56 -3.24 -22.40
CA MET A 1 -32.96 -4.42 -21.75
C MET A 1 -31.74 -3.91 -21.01
N ALA A 2 -31.78 -3.81 -19.67
CA ALA A 2 -30.62 -3.39 -18.90
C ALA A 2 -29.65 -4.56 -18.84
N GLU A 3 -28.50 -4.46 -19.49
CA GLU A 3 -27.44 -5.45 -19.38
C GLU A 3 -27.01 -5.55 -17.91
N ALA A 4 -27.24 -6.72 -17.31
CA ALA A 4 -26.84 -6.99 -15.95
C ALA A 4 -25.31 -6.86 -15.87
N LYS A 5 -24.83 -5.88 -15.08
CA LYS A 5 -23.41 -5.72 -14.80
C LYS A 5 -22.86 -7.07 -14.35
N PRO A 6 -21.80 -7.61 -14.98
CA PRO A 6 -21.21 -8.87 -14.56
C PRO A 6 -20.87 -8.78 -13.08
N GLY A 7 -21.36 -9.74 -12.29
CA GLY A 7 -21.18 -9.75 -10.84
C GLY A 7 -19.70 -9.63 -10.50
N MET A 8 -19.32 -8.58 -9.76
CA MET A 8 -17.93 -8.40 -9.34
C MET A 8 -17.51 -9.62 -8.52
N ARG A 9 -16.40 -10.25 -8.93
CA ARG A 9 -15.78 -11.35 -8.18
C ARG A 9 -15.52 -10.87 -6.75
N LYS A 10 -15.80 -11.74 -5.77
CA LYS A 10 -15.55 -11.44 -4.36
C LYS A 10 -14.06 -11.07 -4.20
N PRO A 11 -13.74 -9.97 -3.49
CA PRO A 11 -12.36 -9.58 -3.26
C PRO A 11 -11.67 -10.69 -2.45
N VAL A 12 -10.53 -11.16 -2.97
CA VAL A 12 -9.66 -12.10 -2.27
C VAL A 12 -8.68 -11.27 -1.45
N PHE A 13 -8.62 -11.54 -0.15
CA PHE A 13 -7.68 -10.88 0.74
C PHE A 13 -6.36 -11.63 0.74
N THR A 14 -5.29 -10.92 0.39
CA THR A 14 -3.91 -11.39 0.39
C THR A 14 -3.24 -10.97 1.69
N LYS A 15 -2.29 -11.78 2.17
CA LYS A 15 -1.46 -11.45 3.34
C LYS A 15 -0.16 -10.78 2.94
N VAL A 16 0.47 -10.08 3.89
CA VAL A 16 1.71 -9.34 3.61
C VAL A 16 2.83 -10.27 3.14
N ASP A 17 3.02 -11.43 3.76
CA ASP A 17 4.05 -12.43 3.38
C ASP A 17 3.91 -13.02 1.96
N GLN A 18 2.71 -12.92 1.37
CA GLN A 18 2.41 -13.40 0.03
C GLN A 18 2.72 -12.37 -1.06
N LEU A 19 3.10 -11.14 -0.68
CA LEU A 19 3.48 -10.10 -1.64
C LEU A 19 4.77 -10.49 -2.37
N ARG A 20 4.84 -10.14 -3.65
CA ARG A 20 5.99 -10.43 -4.52
C ARG A 20 6.35 -9.20 -5.37
N PRO A 21 7.63 -9.02 -5.74
CA PRO A 21 8.05 -7.93 -6.62
C PRO A 21 7.23 -7.88 -7.91
N GLY A 22 6.85 -6.67 -8.36
CA GLY A 22 6.14 -6.46 -9.63
C GLY A 22 4.67 -6.88 -9.66
N THR A 23 4.12 -7.43 -8.57
CA THR A 23 2.71 -7.85 -8.51
C THR A 23 1.76 -6.68 -8.20
N SER A 24 0.49 -6.80 -8.63
CA SER A 24 -0.54 -5.77 -8.45
C SER A 24 -1.93 -6.38 -8.24
N GLY A 25 -2.90 -5.56 -7.86
CA GLY A 25 -4.29 -6.01 -7.64
C GLY A 25 -4.55 -6.58 -6.24
N HIS A 26 -3.66 -6.32 -5.28
CA HIS A 26 -3.76 -6.88 -3.94
C HIS A 26 -4.85 -6.20 -3.13
N THR A 27 -5.61 -6.99 -2.39
CA THR A 27 -6.50 -6.46 -1.35
C THR A 27 -6.03 -6.99 -0.01
N LEU A 28 -5.74 -6.11 0.95
CA LEU A 28 -5.20 -6.49 2.24
C LEU A 28 -5.77 -5.61 3.36
N THR A 29 -5.92 -6.21 4.53
CA THR A 29 -6.26 -5.51 5.77
C THR A 29 -5.00 -5.41 6.60
N VAL A 30 -4.56 -4.18 6.88
CA VAL A 30 -3.31 -3.92 7.58
C VAL A 30 -3.52 -2.91 8.69
N LYS A 31 -2.72 -3.02 9.74
CA LYS A 31 -2.63 -2.03 10.82
C LYS A 31 -1.43 -1.13 10.56
N VAL A 32 -1.63 0.17 10.76
CA VAL A 32 -0.57 1.18 10.67
C VAL A 32 0.21 1.19 11.97
N VAL A 33 1.51 0.87 11.90
CA VAL A 33 2.43 0.89 13.05
C VAL A 33 2.99 2.29 13.24
N SER A 34 3.47 2.90 12.15
CA SER A 34 4.00 4.27 12.18
C SER A 34 3.74 4.99 10.87
N SER A 35 3.75 6.33 10.92
CA SER A 35 3.55 7.19 9.75
C SER A 35 4.51 8.36 9.81
N LYS A 36 5.35 8.51 8.79
CA LYS A 36 6.35 9.58 8.69
C LYS A 36 6.10 10.38 7.42
N MET A 37 5.84 11.68 7.57
CA MET A 37 5.75 12.57 6.41
C MET A 37 7.15 12.77 5.80
N VAL A 38 7.30 12.45 4.52
CA VAL A 38 8.59 12.53 3.81
C VAL A 38 8.64 13.67 2.81
N LEU A 39 7.49 14.10 2.30
CA LEU A 39 7.42 15.23 1.38
C LEU A 39 6.13 16.01 1.60
N GLN A 40 6.28 17.31 1.83
CA GLN A 40 5.19 18.26 1.84
C GLN A 40 5.61 19.46 1.01
N LYS A 41 5.17 19.52 -0.25
CA LYS A 41 5.45 20.65 -1.13
C LYS A 41 4.16 21.36 -1.48
N VAL A 42 4.07 22.61 -1.03
CA VAL A 42 3.07 23.57 -1.49
C VAL A 42 3.69 24.28 -2.69
N ARG A 43 3.11 24.13 -3.89
CA ARG A 43 3.53 24.95 -5.05
C ARG A 43 2.82 26.30 -4.95
N PRO A 44 3.53 27.43 -4.84
CA PRO A 44 2.90 28.75 -4.72
C PRO A 44 2.30 29.27 -6.03
N ASP A 45 2.75 28.78 -7.19
CA ASP A 45 2.35 29.30 -8.51
C ASP A 45 1.53 28.30 -9.33
N GLY A 46 0.25 28.62 -9.50
CA GLY A 46 -0.67 27.99 -10.44
C GLY A 46 -2.13 28.03 -9.97
N PRO A 47 -3.13 28.17 -10.85
CA PRO A 47 -4.56 28.30 -10.50
C PRO A 47 -5.17 27.05 -9.81
N GLN A 48 -4.39 25.99 -9.62
CA GLN A 48 -4.73 24.86 -8.77
C GLN A 48 -3.52 24.51 -7.89
N ALA A 49 -3.49 25.07 -6.68
CA ALA A 49 -2.51 24.72 -5.64
C ALA A 49 -2.70 23.26 -5.20
N ARG A 50 -2.19 22.31 -6.00
CA ARG A 50 -2.22 20.88 -5.63
C ARG A 50 -1.08 20.65 -4.65
N GLN A 51 -1.40 20.63 -3.35
CA GLN A 51 -0.45 20.25 -2.31
C GLN A 51 -0.03 18.80 -2.54
N MET A 52 1.26 18.59 -2.80
CA MET A 52 1.81 17.23 -2.89
C MET A 52 2.27 16.81 -1.49
N ARG A 53 1.50 15.90 -0.87
CA ARG A 53 1.83 15.28 0.41
C ARG A 53 2.17 13.82 0.18
N ILE A 54 3.30 13.38 0.71
CA ILE A 54 3.72 11.97 0.70
C ILE A 54 4.17 11.60 2.11
N SER A 55 3.65 10.51 2.63
CA SER A 55 4.13 9.87 3.86
C SER A 55 4.54 8.42 3.59
N GLU A 56 5.62 8.02 4.24
CA GLU A 56 6.02 6.62 4.35
C GLU A 56 5.39 6.09 5.64
N CYS A 57 4.48 5.14 5.48
CA CYS A 57 3.74 4.53 6.57
C CYS A 57 4.21 3.08 6.70
N LEU A 58 4.60 2.68 7.90
CA LEU A 58 4.92 1.30 8.18
C LEU A 58 3.62 0.57 8.52
N VAL A 59 3.25 -0.43 7.72
CA VAL A 59 1.99 -1.15 7.86
C VAL A 59 2.24 -2.64 7.90
N GLY A 60 1.35 -3.41 8.53
CA GLY A 60 1.46 -4.86 8.53
C GLY A 60 0.23 -5.59 9.02
N ASP A 61 0.31 -6.91 8.92
CA ASP A 61 -0.66 -7.87 9.43
C ASP A 61 0.06 -8.91 10.30
N GLU A 62 -0.62 -10.00 10.67
CA GLU A 62 -0.03 -11.07 11.47
C GLU A 62 1.11 -11.84 10.77
N THR A 63 1.30 -11.64 9.47
CA THR A 63 2.29 -12.36 8.66
C THR A 63 3.56 -11.55 8.43
N GLY A 64 3.46 -10.21 8.43
CA GLY A 64 4.62 -9.34 8.30
C GLY A 64 4.26 -7.88 8.11
N MET A 65 5.29 -7.11 7.75
CA MET A 65 5.23 -5.66 7.58
C MET A 65 5.83 -5.22 6.26
N ILE A 66 5.34 -4.09 5.76
CA ILE A 66 5.83 -3.45 4.55
C ILE A 66 5.65 -1.92 4.66
N VAL A 67 6.54 -1.17 4.01
CA VAL A 67 6.37 0.28 3.87
C VAL A 67 5.29 0.56 2.82
N PHE A 68 4.24 1.28 3.23
CA PHE A 68 3.23 1.85 2.38
C PHE A 68 3.55 3.30 2.05
N THR A 69 3.45 3.67 0.77
CA THR A 69 3.61 5.06 0.32
C THR A 69 2.23 5.72 0.19
N ALA A 70 1.84 6.50 1.19
CA ALA A 70 0.58 7.24 1.17
C ALA A 70 0.76 8.57 0.44
N ARG A 71 -0.22 8.94 -0.41
CA ARG A 71 -0.19 10.18 -1.19
C ARG A 71 -1.45 11.02 -0.95
N ASN A 72 -1.27 12.33 -0.86
CA ASN A 72 -2.34 13.32 -0.70
C ASN A 72 -3.26 12.98 0.47
N ASP A 73 -4.54 12.78 0.19
CA ASP A 73 -5.59 12.53 1.18
C ASP A 73 -5.40 11.18 1.88
N GLN A 74 -4.65 10.24 1.29
CA GLN A 74 -4.30 8.99 1.95
C GLN A 74 -3.44 9.24 3.20
N VAL A 75 -2.65 10.32 3.23
CA VAL A 75 -1.81 10.67 4.38
C VAL A 75 -2.65 10.88 5.63
N ASP A 76 -3.83 11.48 5.49
CA ASP A 76 -4.73 11.77 6.60
C ASP A 76 -5.43 10.50 7.14
N LEU A 77 -5.58 9.47 6.30
CA LEU A 77 -6.14 8.16 6.66
C LEU A 77 -5.13 7.24 7.35
N MET A 78 -3.84 7.39 7.01
CA MET A 78 -2.75 6.54 7.49
C MET A 78 -2.17 7.03 8.83
N GLN A 79 -3.02 7.10 9.86
CA GLN A 79 -2.62 7.45 11.22
C GLN A 79 -2.10 6.22 11.97
N ALA A 80 -1.16 6.41 12.90
CA ALA A 80 -0.65 5.30 13.71
C ALA A 80 -1.79 4.64 14.51
N ASN A 81 -1.71 3.32 14.66
CA ASN A 81 -2.69 2.46 15.32
C ASN A 81 -4.06 2.33 14.63
N THR A 82 -4.26 2.87 13.43
CA THR A 82 -5.48 2.61 12.66
C THR A 82 -5.39 1.31 11.87
N THR A 83 -6.54 0.66 11.66
CA THR A 83 -6.65 -0.47 10.73
C THR A 83 -7.25 0.04 9.42
N VAL A 84 -6.63 -0.33 8.31
CA VAL A 84 -7.03 0.09 6.97
C VAL A 84 -7.13 -1.11 6.04
N ILE A 85 -8.07 -1.05 5.12
CA ILE A 85 -8.20 -1.96 3.99
C ILE A 85 -7.64 -1.24 2.76
N LEU A 86 -6.63 -1.84 2.16
CA LEU A 86 -6.03 -1.38 0.91
C LEU A 86 -6.60 -2.24 -0.20
N ARG A 87 -7.36 -1.65 -1.12
CA ARG A 87 -7.96 -2.34 -2.28
C ARG A 87 -7.20 -2.00 -3.55
N ASN A 88 -6.97 -3.02 -4.37
CA ASN A 88 -6.23 -2.90 -5.64
C ASN A 88 -4.88 -2.20 -5.45
N ALA A 89 -4.16 -2.57 -4.39
CA ALA A 89 -2.82 -2.12 -4.11
C ALA A 89 -1.81 -2.82 -5.04
N LYS A 90 -0.66 -2.18 -5.24
CA LYS A 90 0.45 -2.70 -6.04
C LYS A 90 1.75 -2.66 -5.27
N ILE A 91 2.67 -3.53 -5.68
CA ILE A 91 4.06 -3.48 -5.25
C ILE A 91 4.82 -2.54 -6.18
N ASP A 92 5.40 -1.50 -5.59
CA ASP A 92 6.34 -0.58 -6.22
C ASP A 92 7.76 -0.94 -5.76
N MET A 93 8.69 -1.04 -6.69
CA MET A 93 10.09 -1.34 -6.36
C MET A 93 10.84 -0.02 -6.16
N PHE A 94 11.42 0.16 -4.98
CA PHE A 94 12.19 1.36 -4.66
C PHE A 94 13.56 0.98 -4.10
N LYS A 95 14.62 1.30 -4.86
CA LYS A 95 16.02 1.02 -4.49
C LYS A 95 16.24 -0.46 -4.10
N GLY A 96 15.69 -1.39 -4.88
CA GLY A 96 15.82 -2.82 -4.62
C GLY A 96 14.80 -3.40 -3.63
N SER A 97 14.11 -2.57 -2.84
CA SER A 97 13.14 -3.05 -1.84
C SER A 97 11.69 -2.85 -2.29
N MET A 98 10.80 -3.72 -1.81
CA MET A 98 9.37 -3.62 -2.07
C MET A 98 8.72 -2.52 -1.23
N ARG A 99 7.83 -1.76 -1.85
CA ARG A 99 6.91 -0.82 -1.19
C ARG A 99 5.50 -1.07 -1.66
N LEU A 100 4.54 -0.91 -0.77
CA LEU A 100 3.12 -0.99 -1.10
C LEU A 100 2.60 0.40 -1.50
N ALA A 101 1.79 0.46 -2.53
CA ALA A 101 1.15 1.70 -2.97
C ALA A 101 -0.27 1.44 -3.48
N VAL A 102 -1.14 2.43 -3.34
CA VAL A 102 -2.47 2.44 -3.94
C VAL A 102 -2.51 3.52 -5.02
N ASP A 103 -2.87 3.12 -6.25
CA ASP A 103 -2.97 4.01 -7.40
C ASP A 103 -4.38 4.60 -7.56
N LYS A 104 -4.65 5.25 -8.70
CA LYS A 104 -5.94 5.90 -9.00
C LYS A 104 -7.13 4.94 -9.11
N TRP A 105 -6.89 3.64 -9.26
CA TRP A 105 -7.92 2.62 -9.39
C TRP A 105 -8.18 1.89 -8.07
N GLY A 106 -7.22 1.95 -7.14
CA GLY A 106 -7.38 1.41 -5.80
C GLY A 106 -7.96 2.40 -4.80
N ARG A 107 -8.22 1.90 -3.59
CA ARG A 107 -8.83 2.66 -2.49
C ARG A 107 -8.20 2.29 -1.16
N VAL A 108 -8.13 3.27 -0.27
CA VAL A 108 -7.76 3.12 1.14
C VAL A 108 -9.03 3.34 1.95
N GLU A 109 -9.45 2.35 2.72
CA GLU A 109 -10.65 2.40 3.56
C GLU A 109 -10.24 2.21 5.02
N VAL A 110 -10.60 3.14 5.90
CA VAL A 110 -10.42 2.93 7.35
C VAL A 110 -11.52 1.97 7.81
N THR A 111 -11.14 0.99 8.62
CA THR A 111 -12.06 -0.02 9.13
C THR A 111 -11.96 -0.14 10.66
N GLU A 112 -12.80 -0.99 11.23
CA GLU A 112 -12.78 -1.29 12.65
C GLU A 112 -11.41 -1.87 13.05
N PRO A 113 -10.95 -1.63 14.30
CA PRO A 113 -9.69 -2.17 14.77
C PRO A 113 -9.64 -3.69 14.60
N ALA A 114 -8.67 -4.17 13.81
CA ALA A 114 -8.48 -5.60 13.68
C ALA A 114 -7.93 -6.20 14.98
N SER A 115 -8.32 -7.44 15.27
CA SER A 115 -7.91 -8.17 16.47
C SER A 115 -6.51 -8.79 16.38
N PHE A 116 -5.84 -8.71 15.22
CA PHE A 116 -4.51 -9.27 15.05
C PHE A 116 -3.40 -8.34 15.54
N THR A 117 -2.32 -8.95 16.03
CA THR A 117 -1.07 -8.25 16.32
C THR A 117 -0.17 -8.30 15.09
N VAL A 118 0.41 -7.17 14.73
CA VAL A 118 1.32 -7.07 13.58
C VAL A 118 2.61 -7.82 13.89
N LYS A 119 3.09 -8.61 12.92
CA LYS A 119 4.37 -9.31 13.06
C LYS A 119 5.53 -8.40 12.67
N GLU A 120 6.14 -7.78 13.67
CA GLU A 120 7.21 -6.79 13.47
C GLU A 120 8.55 -7.37 13.04
N ASP A 121 8.78 -8.65 13.31
CA ASP A 121 10.02 -9.34 12.98
C ASP A 121 10.19 -9.61 11.47
N ASN A 122 9.11 -9.54 10.69
CA ASN A 122 9.11 -9.89 9.27
C ASN A 122 8.80 -8.68 8.39
N ASN A 123 9.79 -7.83 8.15
CA ASN A 123 9.62 -6.63 7.34
C ASN A 123 10.12 -6.82 5.89
N LEU A 124 9.18 -6.94 4.95
CA LEU A 124 9.45 -7.14 3.53
C LEU A 124 10.09 -5.93 2.84
N SER A 125 9.99 -4.74 3.43
CA SER A 125 10.64 -3.54 2.88
C SER A 125 12.13 -3.42 3.23
N LEU A 126 12.64 -4.29 4.10
CA LEU A 126 14.07 -4.43 4.37
C LEU A 126 14.73 -5.48 3.48
N VAL A 127 13.94 -6.27 2.75
CA VAL A 127 14.45 -7.28 1.83
C VAL A 127 14.79 -6.60 0.51
N GLU A 128 16.01 -6.80 0.05
CA GLU A 128 16.49 -6.35 -1.25
C GLU A 128 16.31 -7.46 -2.29
N TYR A 129 15.78 -7.08 -3.44
CA TYR A 129 15.55 -7.96 -4.59
C TYR A 129 16.38 -7.48 -5.77
N GLU A 130 17.02 -8.43 -6.42
CA GLU A 130 17.74 -8.21 -7.67
C GLU A 130 16.94 -8.78 -8.84
N LEU A 131 16.85 -8.02 -9.93
CA LEU A 131 16.26 -8.51 -11.16
C LEU A 131 17.25 -9.43 -11.86
N VAL A 132 16.95 -10.73 -11.84
CA VAL A 132 17.73 -11.72 -12.60
C VAL A 132 17.10 -11.88 -13.98
N ASN A 133 17.79 -11.40 -15.02
CA ASN A 133 17.43 -11.69 -16.40
C ASN A 133 18.01 -13.06 -16.76
N VAL A 134 17.17 -14.08 -16.81
CA VAL A 134 17.59 -15.38 -17.32
C VAL A 134 17.69 -15.25 -18.84
N VAL A 135 18.92 -15.28 -19.35
CA VAL A 135 19.18 -15.41 -20.79
C VAL A 135 19.02 -16.89 -21.08
N GLU A 136 17.94 -17.29 -21.76
CA GLU A 136 17.83 -18.65 -22.31
C GLU A 136 18.88 -18.79 -23.41
N GLU A 137 19.76 -19.78 -23.28
CA GLU A 137 20.74 -20.19 -24.31
C GLU A 137 20.08 -21.04 -25.40
#